data_AF-A0A2M8ADK3-F1
#
_entry.id   AF-A0A2M8ADK3-F1
#
_cell.length_a   1.000
_cell.length_b   1.000
_cell.length_c   1.000
_cell.angle_alpha   90.00
_cell.angle_beta   90.00
_cell.angle_gamma   90.00
#
_symmetry.space_group_name_H-M   'P 1'
#
loop_
_entity.id
_entity.type
_entity.pdbx_description
1 polymer ?
#
loop_
_entity_poly.entity_id
_entity_poly.type
_entity_poly.pdbx_seq_one_letter_code
_entity_poly.pdbx_strand_id
1 'polypeptide(L)'
;KKLTDELVLAKELNKVKNCLIGRTALQMETSDDLANWYAQQAILFKEQGVETHILSPKEYYKKVKQVASVDIRRVAREIFANNKLNLAIIGPYEGKEKKMIEAILKFQ
;
A
#
# COMPACT_ATOMS: atom_id res chain seq x y z
N LYS A 1 -3.29 -15.54 -3.80
CA LYS A 1 -3.13 -15.69 -2.34
C LYS A 1 -1.68 -15.92 -1.87
N LYS A 2 -0.67 -15.91 -2.76
CA LYS A 2 0.73 -16.15 -2.36
C LYS A 2 1.21 -15.33 -1.13
N LEU A 3 0.93 -14.01 -1.11
CA LEU A 3 1.28 -13.13 0.01
C LEU A 3 0.49 -13.41 1.32
N THR A 4 -0.67 -14.07 1.24
CA THR A 4 -1.45 -14.45 2.43
C THR A 4 -0.98 -15.79 3.02
N ASP A 5 -0.36 -16.63 2.20
CA ASP A 5 -0.08 -18.02 2.55
C ASP A 5 1.40 -18.20 2.88
N GLU A 6 2.28 -17.63 2.06
CA GLU A 6 3.73 -17.74 2.16
C GLU A 6 4.37 -16.50 2.79
N LEU A 7 5.52 -16.68 3.44
CA LEU A 7 6.35 -15.57 3.89
C LEU A 7 7.21 -15.05 2.75
N VAL A 8 7.32 -13.73 2.64
CA VAL A 8 8.23 -13.08 1.68
C VAL A 8 9.68 -13.41 2.05
N LEU A 9 10.48 -13.80 1.05
CA LEU A 9 11.89 -14.09 1.22
C LEU A 9 12.66 -12.84 1.65
N ALA A 10 13.65 -13.00 2.54
CA ALA A 10 14.44 -11.88 3.06
C ALA A 10 15.11 -11.06 1.93
N LYS A 11 15.60 -11.73 0.88
CA LYS A 11 16.20 -11.07 -0.30
C LYS A 11 15.22 -10.13 -1.01
N GLU A 12 13.99 -10.59 -1.21
CA GLU A 12 12.94 -9.81 -1.85
C GLU A 12 12.48 -8.65 -0.96
N LEU A 13 12.22 -8.93 0.33
CA LEU A 13 11.83 -7.91 1.29
C LEU A 13 12.87 -6.78 1.39
N ASN A 14 14.16 -7.13 1.47
CA ASN A 14 15.23 -6.13 1.51
C ASN A 14 15.33 -5.32 0.22
N LYS A 15 15.15 -5.96 -0.95
CA LYS A 15 15.13 -5.26 -2.24
C LYS A 15 14.00 -4.23 -2.28
N VAL A 16 12.80 -4.61 -1.86
CA VAL A 16 11.64 -3.71 -1.87
C VAL A 16 11.81 -2.57 -0.86
N LYS A 17 12.28 -2.86 0.36
CA LYS A 17 12.58 -1.83 1.38
C LYS A 17 13.58 -0.80 0.85
N ASN A 18 14.67 -1.25 0.23
CA ASN A 18 15.68 -0.35 -0.32
C ASN A 18 15.13 0.46 -1.50
N CYS A 19 14.32 -0.15 -2.36
CA CYS A 19 13.66 0.55 -3.47
C CYS A 19 12.71 1.64 -2.96
N LEU A 20 11.92 1.35 -1.92
CA LEU A 20 11.01 2.31 -1.31
C LEU A 20 11.79 3.49 -0.70
N ILE A 21 12.80 3.21 0.11
CA ILE A 21 13.65 4.25 0.73
C ILE A 21 14.36 5.09 -0.33
N GLY A 22 14.92 4.45 -1.37
CA GLY A 22 15.59 5.14 -2.47
C GLY A 22 14.64 6.07 -3.24
N ARG A 23 13.44 5.59 -3.57
CA ARG A 23 12.41 6.42 -4.22
C ARG A 23 12.01 7.60 -3.35
N THR A 24 11.76 7.37 -2.06
CA THR A 24 11.37 8.44 -1.14
C THR A 24 12.49 9.47 -0.99
N ALA A 25 13.76 9.06 -0.96
CA ALA A 25 14.89 9.99 -0.89
C ALA A 25 14.96 10.91 -2.13
N LEU A 26 14.73 10.36 -3.33
CA LEU A 26 14.69 11.13 -4.58
C LEU A 26 13.48 12.08 -4.67
N GLN A 27 12.42 11.82 -3.92
CA GLN A 27 11.21 12.66 -3.87
C GLN A 27 11.29 13.77 -2.80
N MET A 28 12.44 13.95 -2.16
CA MET A 28 12.65 14.84 -1.01
C MET A 28 13.96 15.62 -1.15
N GLU A 29 14.27 16.03 -2.38
CA GLU A 29 15.55 16.66 -2.69
C GLU A 29 15.51 18.17 -2.43
N THR A 30 14.32 18.78 -2.61
CA THR A 30 14.15 20.22 -2.45
C THR A 30 13.39 20.58 -1.17
N SER A 31 13.45 21.85 -0.79
CA SER A 31 12.73 22.35 0.39
C SER A 31 11.21 22.31 0.22
N ASP A 32 10.71 22.53 -1.00
CA ASP A 32 9.29 22.44 -1.32
C ASP A 32 8.78 20.98 -1.33
N ASP A 33 9.60 20.02 -1.77
CA ASP A 33 9.29 18.59 -1.61
C ASP A 33 9.11 18.20 -0.14
N LEU A 34 10.05 18.64 0.72
CA LEU A 34 9.97 18.40 2.16
C LEU A 34 8.75 19.09 2.78
N ALA A 35 8.47 20.33 2.38
CA ALA A 35 7.28 21.04 2.84
C ALA A 35 5.99 20.28 2.47
N ASN A 36 5.90 19.78 1.23
CA ASN A 36 4.77 19.00 0.77
C ASN A 36 4.61 17.68 1.54
N TRP A 37 5.71 16.96 1.80
CA TRP A 37 5.70 15.74 2.62
C TRP A 37 5.12 15.96 4.02
N TYR A 38 5.52 17.03 4.69
CA TYR A 38 5.02 17.36 6.01
C TYR A 38 3.56 17.86 5.96
N ALA A 39 3.22 18.68 4.98
CA ALA A 39 1.86 19.19 4.80
C ALA A 39 0.85 18.06 4.55
N GLN A 40 1.18 17.10 3.69
CA GLN A 40 0.32 15.94 3.41
C GLN A 40 0.01 15.13 4.68
N GLN A 41 1.03 14.87 5.51
CA GLN A 41 0.84 14.18 6.79
C GLN A 41 -0.03 14.99 7.75
N ALA A 42 0.23 16.30 7.87
CA ALA A 42 -0.53 17.17 8.75
C ALA A 42 -2.02 17.23 8.37
N ILE A 43 -2.32 17.32 7.07
CA ILE A 43 -3.70 17.35 6.56
C ILE A 43 -4.39 16.01 6.85
N LEU A 44 -3.78 14.88 6.49
CA LEU A 44 -4.38 13.56 6.67
C LEU A 44 -4.62 13.23 8.15
N PHE A 45 -3.69 13.56 9.05
CA PHE A 45 -3.86 13.27 10.48
C PHE A 45 -4.87 14.19 11.16
N LYS A 46 -4.94 15.46 10.75
CA LYS A 46 -5.98 16.39 11.21
C LYS A 46 -7.36 15.90 10.80
N GLU A 47 -7.53 15.43 9.57
CA GLU A 47 -8.81 14.89 9.08
C GLU A 47 -9.25 13.62 9.82
N GLN A 48 -8.29 12.82 10.29
CA GLN A 48 -8.57 11.57 11.02
C GLN A 48 -8.77 11.78 12.53
N GLY A 49 -8.66 13.01 13.04
CA GLY A 49 -8.76 13.32 14.47
C GLY A 49 -7.65 12.69 15.31
N VAL A 50 -6.52 12.34 14.69
CA VAL A 50 -5.39 11.66 15.36
C VAL A 50 -4.29 12.69 15.61
N GLU A 51 -4.05 13.03 16.88
CA GLU A 51 -2.82 13.74 17.29
C GLU A 51 -1.63 12.80 17.07
N THR A 52 -1.05 12.85 15.88
CA THR A 52 0.04 11.95 15.50
C THR A 52 1.32 12.73 15.27
N HIS A 53 2.43 12.12 15.67
CA HIS A 53 3.78 12.57 15.34
C HIS A 53 4.00 12.53 13.83
N ILE A 54 4.17 13.71 13.21
CA ILE A 54 4.53 13.83 11.81
C ILE A 54 5.92 13.25 11.61
N LEU A 55 6.06 12.28 10.70
CA LEU A 55 7.31 11.58 10.50
C LEU A 55 8.24 12.39 9.60
N SER A 56 9.46 12.63 10.08
CA SER A 56 10.57 12.99 9.21
C SER A 56 10.91 11.83 8.26
N PRO A 57 11.54 12.11 7.11
CA PRO A 57 12.00 11.07 6.19
C PRO A 57 12.84 9.98 6.88
N LYS A 58 13.74 10.39 7.80
CA LYS A 58 14.60 9.46 8.54
C LYS A 58 13.81 8.54 9.47
N GLU A 59 12.77 9.04 10.13
CA GLU A 59 11.90 8.23 10.99
C GLU A 59 11.04 7.27 10.16
N TYR A 60 10.53 7.74 9.02
CA TYR A 60 9.84 6.89 8.05
C TYR A 60 10.73 5.73 7.59
N TYR A 61 12.01 5.99 7.26
CA TYR A 61 12.95 4.93 6.88
C TYR A 61 13.18 3.90 7.99
N LYS A 62 13.24 4.34 9.26
CA LYS A 62 13.35 3.42 10.40
C LYS A 62 12.13 2.50 10.49
N LYS A 63 10.92 3.05 10.34
CA LYS A 63 9.68 2.26 10.34
C LYS A 63 9.65 1.25 9.18
N VAL A 64 10.00 1.68 7.96
CA VAL A 64 10.09 0.77 6.79
C VAL A 64 11.07 -0.38 7.04
N LYS A 65 12.24 -0.08 7.63
CA LYS A 65 13.26 -1.10 7.93
C LYS A 65 12.79 -2.12 8.97
N GLN A 66 11.95 -1.73 9.92
CA GLN A 66 11.44 -2.61 10.98
C GLN A 66 10.40 -3.63 10.50
N VAL A 67 9.75 -3.41 9.36
CA VAL A 67 8.69 -4.31 8.85
C VAL A 67 9.22 -5.72 8.60
N ALA A 68 8.64 -6.74 9.23
CA ALA A 68 9.00 -8.13 9.03
C ALA A 68 8.12 -8.82 7.97
N SER A 69 8.56 -9.95 7.44
CA SER A 69 7.77 -10.75 6.47
C SER A 69 6.43 -11.22 7.06
N VAL A 70 6.38 -11.43 8.38
CA VAL A 70 5.15 -11.78 9.10
C VAL A 70 4.14 -10.63 9.11
N ASP A 71 4.59 -9.38 9.18
CA ASP A 71 3.71 -8.20 9.12
C ASP A 71 3.07 -8.07 7.75
N ILE A 72 3.86 -8.30 6.69
CA ILE A 72 3.36 -8.31 5.31
C ILE A 72 2.26 -9.35 5.14
N ARG A 73 2.48 -10.58 5.63
CA ARG A 73 1.48 -11.64 5.53
C ARG A 73 0.24 -11.33 6.36
N ARG A 74 0.40 -10.76 7.55
CA ARG A 74 -0.72 -10.33 8.41
C ARG A 74 -1.60 -9.32 7.69
N VAL A 75 -1.01 -8.24 7.18
CA VAL A 75 -1.73 -7.20 6.44
C VAL A 75 -2.33 -7.74 5.14
N ALA A 76 -1.63 -8.63 4.42
CA ALA A 76 -2.16 -9.28 3.23
C ALA A 76 -3.46 -10.04 3.51
N ARG A 77 -3.57 -10.73 4.65
CA ARG A 77 -4.80 -11.45 5.04
C ARG A 77 -5.95 -10.50 5.37
N GLU A 78 -5.66 -9.31 5.89
CA GLU A 78 -6.66 -8.30 6.22
C GLU A 78 -7.19 -7.56 4.98
N ILE A 79 -6.32 -7.36 3.97
CA ILE A 79 -6.61 -6.62 2.73
C ILE A 79 -7.23 -7.54 1.67
N PHE A 80 -6.63 -8.70 1.40
CA PHE A 80 -7.10 -9.62 0.35
C PHE A 80 -8.24 -10.52 0.83
N ALA A 81 -9.28 -9.89 1.38
CA ALA A 81 -10.50 -10.54 1.84
C ALA A 81 -11.60 -10.39 0.78
N ASN A 82 -12.23 -11.50 0.37
CA ASN A 82 -13.23 -11.50 -0.70
C ASN A 82 -14.39 -10.52 -0.44
N ASN A 83 -14.73 -10.32 0.83
CA ASN A 83 -15.79 -9.42 1.29
C ASN A 83 -15.45 -7.92 1.19
N LYS A 84 -14.23 -7.58 0.77
CA LYS A 84 -13.74 -6.20 0.59
C LYS A 84 -13.27 -5.92 -0.84
N LEU A 85 -13.43 -6.87 -1.76
CA LEU A 85 -12.98 -6.73 -3.15
C LEU A 85 -14.04 -6.01 -3.98
N ASN A 86 -13.62 -4.92 -4.64
CA ASN A 86 -14.42 -4.22 -5.64
C ASN A 86 -13.75 -4.39 -7.01
N LEU A 87 -14.55 -4.65 -8.04
CA LEU A 87 -14.07 -4.83 -9.41
C LEU A 87 -14.72 -3.78 -10.32
N ALA A 88 -13.90 -2.92 -10.90
CA ALA A 88 -14.29 -1.95 -11.91
C ALA A 88 -13.62 -2.31 -13.24
N ILE A 89 -14.41 -2.42 -14.30
CA ILE A 89 -13.93 -2.81 -15.63
C ILE A 89 -14.56 -1.87 -16.67
N ILE A 90 -13.77 -1.37 -17.61
CA ILE A 90 -14.20 -0.46 -18.67
C ILE A 90 -13.82 -1.08 -20.02
N GLY A 91 -14.79 -1.27 -20.91
CA GLY A 91 -14.58 -1.83 -22.24
C GLY A 91 -15.87 -2.34 -22.91
N PRO A 92 -15.85 -2.63 -24.22
CA PRO A 92 -17.00 -3.14 -24.95
C PRO A 92 -17.15 -4.65 -24.70
N TYR A 93 -17.60 -5.03 -23.50
CA TYR A 93 -17.84 -6.44 -23.16
C TYR A 93 -19.24 -6.85 -23.59
N GLU A 94 -19.32 -7.81 -24.51
CA GLU A 94 -20.58 -8.29 -25.06
C GLU A 94 -20.75 -9.81 -24.86
N GLY A 95 -22.00 -10.26 -24.95
CA GLY A 95 -22.34 -11.68 -24.97
C GLY A 95 -21.74 -12.50 -23.82
N LYS A 96 -20.82 -13.41 -24.16
CA LYS A 96 -20.23 -14.37 -23.20
C LYS A 96 -19.24 -13.71 -22.24
N GLU A 97 -18.55 -12.65 -22.66
CA GLU A 97 -17.55 -11.98 -21.84
C GLU A 97 -18.20 -11.22 -20.68
N LYS A 98 -19.30 -10.52 -20.96
CA LYS A 98 -20.11 -9.87 -19.94
C LYS A 98 -20.59 -10.85 -18.86
N LYS A 99 -21.13 -12.00 -19.27
CA LYS A 99 -21.62 -13.04 -18.34
C LYS A 99 -20.51 -13.63 -17.48
N MET A 100 -19.31 -13.82 -18.02
CA MET A 100 -18.16 -14.28 -17.23
C MET A 100 -17.71 -13.23 -16.21
N ILE A 101 -17.68 -11.96 -16.60
CA ILE A 101 -17.34 -10.85 -15.71
C ILE A 101 -18.35 -10.73 -14.56
N GLU A 102 -19.65 -10.80 -14.86
CA GLU A 102 -20.73 -10.77 -13.87
C GLU A 102 -20.64 -11.97 -12.90
N ALA A 103 -20.25 -13.16 -13.38
CA ALA A 103 -20.09 -14.34 -12.52
C ALA A 103 -18.90 -14.22 -11.54
N ILE A 104 -17.89 -13.40 -11.86
CA ILE A 104 -16.73 -13.14 -10.99
C ILE A 104 -17.09 -12.10 -9.93
N LEU A 105 -18.06 -11.21 -10.19
CA LEU A 105 -18.61 -10.25 -9.23
C LEU A 105 -19.47 -10.97 -8.17
N LYS A 106 -18.80 -11.57 -7.18
CA LYS A 106 -19.48 -12.03 -5.96
C LYS A 106 -19.77 -10.82 -5.09
N PHE A 107 -20.90 -10.14 -5.31
CA PHE A 107 -21.47 -9.23 -4.33
C PHE A 107 -21.74 -10.02 -3.05
N GLN A 108 -21.09 -9.63 -1.95
CA GLN A 108 -21.46 -10.05 -0.61
C GLN A 108 -22.35 -8.99 0.03
#